data_AF-A0A1F3LRF3-F1
#
_entry.id   AF-A0A1F3LRF3-F1
#
_cell.length_a   1.000
_cell.length_b   1.000
_cell.length_c   1.000
_cell.angle_alpha   90.00
_cell.angle_beta   90.00
_cell.angle_gamma   90.00
#
_symmetry.space_group_name_H-M   'P 1'
#
loop_
_entity.id
_entity.type
_entity.pdbx_description
1 polymer ?
#
loop_
_entity_poly.entity_id
_entity_poly.type
_entity_poly.pdbx_seq_one_letter_code
_entity_poly.pdbx_strand_id
1 'polypeptide(L)'
;MPNRHYRVIQYNKGSVRYIQLIVQYPEPPGTWRTNAVRSYGQVNHENETQAQSDYSELQAYAADFEAPIPTGVVDEVIWRNFQKVAQKGLPSPLDPAGVMEALQGAASDMAHLIGWVVSDAVGDVITKVNITQPDMNDADKRRLIQWLSSFPPDVQRKLLTYRWRWV
;
A
#
# COMPACT_ATOMS: atom_id res chain seq x y z
N MET A 1 23.53 -11.47 4.10
CA MET A 1 22.85 -12.32 3.10
C MET A 1 21.76 -11.48 2.46
N PRO A 2 21.43 -11.62 1.16
CA PRO A 2 20.54 -10.68 0.51
C PRO A 2 19.15 -10.77 1.14
N ASN A 3 18.86 -9.74 1.94
CA ASN A 3 17.54 -9.27 2.33
C ASN A 3 16.77 -9.01 1.05
N ARG A 4 15.56 -9.58 0.98
CA ARG A 4 14.47 -9.33 0.01
C ARG A 4 14.80 -8.89 -1.43
N HIS A 5 14.06 -9.44 -2.38
CA HIS A 5 14.17 -9.10 -3.80
C HIS A 5 12.87 -8.52 -4.32
N TYR A 6 12.94 -7.33 -4.90
CA TYR A 6 11.81 -6.76 -5.64
C TYR A 6 11.89 -7.21 -7.09
N ARG A 7 10.74 -7.46 -7.72
CA ARG A 7 10.66 -7.80 -9.14
C ARG A 7 9.39 -7.26 -9.75
N VAL A 8 9.51 -6.64 -10.93
CA VAL A 8 8.38 -6.41 -11.81
C VAL A 8 8.14 -7.67 -12.61
N ILE A 9 6.95 -8.26 -12.47
CA ILE A 9 6.53 -9.43 -13.23
C ILE A 9 5.39 -9.05 -14.16
N GLN A 10 5.33 -9.73 -15.30
CA GLN A 10 4.18 -9.67 -16.20
C GLN A 10 3.58 -11.07 -16.31
N TYR A 11 2.26 -11.17 -16.21
CA TYR A 11 1.55 -12.46 -16.24
C TYR A 11 0.28 -12.36 -17.08
N ASN A 12 -0.17 -13.49 -17.62
CA ASN A 12 -1.38 -13.56 -18.44
C ASN A 12 -2.59 -13.94 -17.57
N LYS A 13 -3.72 -13.28 -17.81
CA LYS A 13 -5.04 -13.68 -17.29
C LYS A 13 -6.02 -13.69 -18.46
N GLY A 14 -6.28 -14.88 -19.00
CA GLY A 14 -6.98 -15.03 -20.28
C GLY A 14 -6.10 -14.53 -21.42
N SER A 15 -6.67 -13.71 -22.31
CA SER A 15 -5.96 -13.09 -23.45
C SER A 15 -5.23 -11.79 -23.09
N VAL A 16 -5.32 -11.33 -21.83
CA VAL A 16 -4.80 -10.04 -21.40
C VAL A 16 -3.55 -10.23 -20.54
N ARG A 17 -2.52 -9.43 -20.80
CA ARG A 17 -1.28 -9.39 -20.02
C ARG A 17 -1.36 -8.28 -18.97
N TYR A 18 -0.97 -8.61 -17.75
CA TYR A 18 -0.98 -7.72 -16.59
C TYR A 18 0.43 -7.54 -16.04
N ILE A 19 0.67 -6.44 -15.34
CA ILE A 19 1.94 -6.09 -14.70
C ILE A 19 1.77 -5.88 -13.20
N GLN A 20 2.73 -6.40 -12.42
CA GLN A 20 2.71 -6.38 -10.97
C GLN A 20 4.11 -6.27 -10.39
N LEU A 21 4.26 -5.52 -9.31
CA LEU A 21 5.46 -5.49 -8.49
C LEU A 21 5.30 -6.48 -7.34
N ILE A 22 6.28 -7.35 -7.16
CA ILE A 22 6.34 -8.33 -6.08
C ILE A 22 7.58 -8.10 -5.22
N VAL A 23 7.52 -8.56 -3.98
CA VAL A 23 8.67 -8.70 -3.07
C VAL A 23 8.81 -10.17 -2.69
N GLN A 24 10.03 -10.69 -2.78
CA GLN A 24 10.39 -12.02 -2.32
C GLN A 24 11.30 -11.88 -1.11
N TYR A 25 11.03 -12.53 0.01
CA TYR A 25 11.81 -12.37 1.23
C TYR A 25 11.87 -13.66 2.04
N PRO A 26 12.95 -13.91 2.80
CA PRO A 26 13.02 -15.07 3.68
C PRO A 26 12.21 -14.81 4.95
N GLU A 27 11.29 -15.70 5.31
CA GLU A 27 10.68 -15.76 6.65
C GLU A 27 11.40 -16.81 7.49
N PRO A 28 11.64 -16.56 8.79
CA PRO A 28 12.07 -17.60 9.73
C PRO A 28 11.08 -18.79 9.70
N PRO A 29 11.54 -20.04 9.56
CA PRO A 29 12.92 -20.54 9.73
C PRO A 29 13.76 -20.67 8.43
N GLY A 30 13.49 -19.89 7.39
CA GLY A 30 14.26 -19.87 6.12
C GLY A 30 13.42 -20.12 4.86
N THR A 31 12.09 -20.05 4.96
CA THR A 31 11.18 -20.23 3.82
C THR A 31 11.08 -18.93 3.02
N TRP A 32 11.25 -18.99 1.71
CA TRP A 32 11.03 -17.83 0.85
C TRP A 32 9.53 -17.59 0.65
N ARG A 33 9.08 -16.38 0.97
CA ARG A 33 7.74 -15.88 0.67
C ARG A 33 7.77 -14.91 -0.49
N THR A 34 6.67 -14.86 -1.23
CA THR A 34 6.45 -13.88 -2.29
C THR A 34 5.13 -13.17 -2.01
N ASN A 35 5.17 -11.84 -1.90
CA ASN A 35 3.98 -11.02 -1.76
C ASN A 35 3.83 -10.07 -2.95
N ALA A 36 2.59 -9.85 -3.34
CA ALA A 36 2.21 -8.74 -4.21
C ALA A 36 2.38 -7.42 -3.46
N VAL A 37 3.11 -6.47 -4.04
CA VAL A 37 3.24 -5.11 -3.51
C VAL A 37 2.22 -4.19 -4.15
N ARG A 38 2.15 -4.19 -5.49
CA ARG A 38 1.23 -3.34 -6.26
C ARG A 38 0.87 -3.98 -7.58
N SER A 39 -0.41 -3.95 -7.93
CA SER A 39 -0.89 -4.26 -9.28
C SER A 39 -1.07 -2.97 -10.06
N TYR A 40 -0.53 -2.92 -11.29
CA TYR A 40 -0.65 -1.74 -12.16
C TYR A 40 -1.76 -1.94 -13.23
N GLY A 41 -2.33 -3.14 -13.32
CA GLY A 41 -3.34 -3.45 -14.33
C GLY A 41 -2.72 -4.00 -15.62
N GLN A 42 -3.35 -3.69 -16.76
CA GLN A 42 -2.93 -4.21 -18.07
C GLN A 42 -1.58 -3.64 -18.48
N VAL A 43 -0.79 -4.42 -19.22
CA VAL A 43 0.49 -3.96 -19.76
C VAL A 43 0.26 -2.84 -20.78
N ASN A 44 0.80 -1.67 -20.47
CA ASN A 44 0.92 -0.52 -21.36
C ASN A 44 2.14 0.32 -20.92
N HIS A 45 2.54 1.31 -21.72
CA HIS A 45 3.75 2.09 -21.47
C HIS A 45 3.72 2.87 -20.14
N GLU A 46 2.57 3.41 -19.77
CA GLU A 46 2.39 4.16 -18.52
C GLU A 46 2.59 3.25 -17.30
N ASN A 47 1.93 2.10 -17.29
CA ASN A 47 2.00 1.12 -16.22
C ASN A 47 3.39 0.48 -16.10
N GLU A 48 4.08 0.25 -17.22
CA GLU A 48 5.46 -0.22 -17.22
C GLU A 48 6.42 0.83 -16.63
N THR A 49 6.25 2.09 -17.02
CA THR A 49 7.06 3.20 -16.50
C THR A 49 6.87 3.36 -15.00
N GLN A 50 5.61 3.34 -14.54
CA GLN A 50 5.32 3.44 -13.11
C GLN A 50 5.85 2.24 -12.32
N ALA A 51 5.67 1.01 -12.84
CA ALA A 51 6.19 -0.20 -12.19
C ALA A 51 7.71 -0.19 -12.06
N GLN A 52 8.43 0.27 -13.09
CA GLN A 52 9.88 0.36 -13.06
C GLN A 52 10.39 1.46 -12.12
N SER A 53 9.67 2.59 -12.03
CA SER A 53 9.95 3.67 -11.08
C SER A 53 9.81 3.19 -9.63
N ASP A 54 8.68 2.56 -9.31
CA ASP A 54 8.40 2.01 -7.98
C ASP A 54 9.40 0.89 -7.62
N TYR A 55 9.73 0.01 -8.58
CA TYR A 55 10.77 -1.01 -8.39
C TYR A 55 12.12 -0.40 -8.03
N SER A 56 12.58 0.60 -8.80
CA SER A 56 13.92 1.18 -8.60
C SER A 56 14.05 1.84 -7.23
N GLU A 57 12.97 2.48 -6.77
CA GLU A 57 12.89 3.05 -5.43
C GLU A 57 12.89 1.97 -4.35
N LEU A 58 11.99 0.98 -4.41
CA LEU A 58 11.90 -0.06 -3.38
C LEU A 58 13.16 -0.93 -3.33
N GLN A 59 13.81 -1.14 -4.48
CA GLN A 59 15.07 -1.86 -4.59
C GLN A 59 16.21 -1.15 -3.85
N ALA A 60 16.17 0.18 -3.68
CA ALA A 60 17.15 0.91 -2.88
C ALA A 60 17.13 0.48 -1.40
N TYR A 61 15.97 0.05 -0.90
CA TYR A 61 15.80 -0.43 0.47
C TYR A 61 15.96 -1.94 0.60
N ALA A 62 16.21 -2.66 -0.50
CA ALA A 62 16.30 -4.12 -0.47
C ALA A 62 17.39 -4.61 0.51
N ALA A 63 18.54 -3.95 0.51
CA ALA A 63 19.69 -4.32 1.36
C ALA A 63 19.58 -3.87 2.83
N ASP A 64 18.66 -2.95 3.16
CA ASP A 64 18.52 -2.40 4.51
C ASP A 64 17.77 -3.38 5.43
N PHE A 65 18.50 -3.98 6.38
CA PHE A 65 17.97 -4.90 7.40
C PHE A 65 17.02 -4.19 8.38
N GLU A 66 17.16 -2.88 8.53
CA GLU A 66 16.36 -2.06 9.42
C GLU A 66 15.19 -1.38 8.70
N ALA A 67 14.97 -1.64 7.41
CA ALA A 67 13.79 -1.16 6.69
C ALA A 67 12.67 -2.22 6.68
N PRO A 68 11.39 -1.83 6.79
CA PRO A 68 10.28 -2.76 6.70
C PRO A 68 10.08 -3.23 5.25
N ILE A 69 9.32 -4.30 5.04
CA ILE A 69 8.89 -4.73 3.70
C ILE A 69 7.52 -4.15 3.36
N PRO A 70 7.28 -3.76 2.09
CA PRO A 70 5.95 -3.39 1.66
C PRO A 70 5.13 -4.68 1.43
N THR A 71 3.88 -4.68 1.89
CA THR A 71 2.97 -5.83 1.79
C THR A 71 1.75 -5.57 0.91
N GLY A 72 1.67 -4.38 0.30
CA GLY A 72 0.53 -3.92 -0.46
C GLY A 72 0.54 -2.40 -0.59
N VAL A 73 -0.42 -1.86 -1.34
CA VAL A 73 -0.69 -0.41 -1.35
C VAL A 73 -1.79 -0.07 -0.35
N VAL A 74 -1.70 1.13 0.22
CA VAL A 74 -2.72 1.66 1.14
C VAL A 74 -4.08 1.79 0.43
N ASP A 75 -4.07 2.14 -0.85
CA ASP A 75 -5.27 2.38 -1.64
C ASP A 75 -6.22 1.18 -1.73
N GLU A 76 -5.67 -0.04 -1.78
CA GLU A 76 -6.44 -1.28 -1.86
C GLU A 76 -7.21 -1.58 -0.55
N VAL A 77 -6.83 -0.92 0.55
CA VAL A 77 -7.35 -1.20 1.90
C VAL A 77 -8.16 -0.02 2.42
N ILE A 78 -7.67 1.21 2.24
CA ILE A 78 -8.28 2.43 2.79
C ILE A 78 -9.34 3.02 1.86
N TRP A 79 -9.29 2.80 0.54
CA TRP A 79 -10.30 3.33 -0.40
C TRP A 79 -11.27 2.27 -0.90
N ARG A 80 -11.21 1.07 -0.32
CA ARG A 80 -11.93 -0.09 -0.85
C ARG A 80 -13.43 0.12 -0.87
N ASN A 81 -14.01 0.78 0.13
CA ASN A 81 -15.46 0.97 0.23
C ASN A 81 -15.92 2.16 -0.61
N PHE A 82 -15.16 3.25 -0.62
CA PHE A 82 -15.37 4.38 -1.51
C PHE A 82 -15.33 3.94 -2.98
N GLN A 83 -14.30 3.18 -3.39
CA GLN A 83 -14.19 2.66 -4.76
C GLN A 83 -15.34 1.72 -5.12
N LYS A 84 -15.78 0.85 -4.20
CA LYS A 84 -16.96 0.01 -4.42
C LYS A 84 -18.21 0.85 -4.70
N VAL A 85 -18.50 1.84 -3.86
CA VAL A 85 -19.67 2.71 -4.02
C VAL A 85 -19.56 3.54 -5.30
N ALA A 86 -18.39 4.11 -5.59
CA ALA A 86 -18.16 4.94 -6.78
C ALA A 86 -18.26 4.14 -8.09
N GLN A 87 -17.80 2.89 -8.12
CA GLN A 87 -17.78 2.07 -9.34
C GLN A 87 -19.03 1.20 -9.52
N LYS A 88 -19.61 0.69 -8.43
CA LYS A 88 -20.72 -0.28 -8.46
C LYS A 88 -22.06 0.32 -8.06
N GLY A 89 -22.07 1.59 -7.60
CA GLY A 89 -23.23 2.20 -6.99
C GLY A 89 -23.49 1.68 -5.58
N LEU A 90 -24.50 2.25 -4.92
CA LEU A 90 -24.99 1.74 -3.65
C LEU A 90 -25.68 0.38 -3.83
N PRO A 91 -25.65 -0.49 -2.81
CA PRO A 91 -26.48 -1.69 -2.77
C PRO A 91 -27.96 -1.36 -2.99
N SER A 92 -28.75 -2.38 -3.35
CA SER A 92 -30.18 -2.21 -3.57
C SER A 92 -30.85 -1.51 -2.38
N PRO A 93 -31.75 -0.54 -2.59
CA PRO A 93 -32.49 0.10 -1.50
C PRO A 93 -33.35 -0.88 -0.68
N LEU A 94 -33.61 -2.07 -1.23
CA LEU A 94 -34.32 -3.17 -0.57
C LEU A 94 -33.42 -3.94 0.43
N ASP A 95 -32.12 -3.66 0.45
CA ASP A 95 -31.16 -4.12 1.45
C ASP A 95 -30.66 -2.92 2.28
N PRO A 96 -31.45 -2.44 3.25
CA PRO A 96 -31.10 -1.27 4.04
C PRO A 96 -29.84 -1.49 4.89
N ALA A 97 -29.53 -2.73 5.28
CA ALA A 97 -28.31 -3.04 6.02
C ALA A 97 -27.06 -2.89 5.14
N GLY A 98 -27.08 -3.46 3.93
CA GLY A 98 -25.99 -3.31 2.96
C GLY A 98 -25.75 -1.85 2.56
N VAL A 99 -26.82 -1.06 2.38
CA VAL A 99 -26.71 0.38 2.10
C VAL A 99 -26.02 1.13 3.25
N MET A 100 -26.40 0.82 4.49
CA MET A 100 -25.84 1.45 5.68
C MET A 100 -24.36 1.12 5.87
N GLU A 101 -23.97 -0.14 5.70
CA GLU A 101 -22.56 -0.57 5.72
C GLU A 101 -21.74 0.12 4.62
N ALA A 102 -22.28 0.22 3.40
CA ALA A 102 -21.62 0.87 2.29
C ALA A 102 -21.39 2.37 2.54
N LEU A 103 -22.40 3.06 3.10
CA LEU A 103 -22.29 4.48 3.46
C LEU A 103 -21.31 4.73 4.61
N GLN A 104 -21.36 3.92 5.67
CA GLN A 104 -20.41 4.01 6.77
C GLN A 104 -18.99 3.74 6.32
N GLY A 105 -18.79 2.71 5.49
CA GLY A 105 -17.49 2.41 4.89
C GLY A 105 -16.97 3.57 4.03
N ALA A 106 -17.80 4.11 3.13
CA ALA A 106 -17.39 5.24 2.29
C ALA A 106 -17.12 6.53 3.10
N ALA A 107 -17.87 6.78 4.17
CA ALA A 107 -17.62 7.90 5.08
C ALA A 107 -16.32 7.72 5.87
N SER A 108 -16.04 6.51 6.35
CA SER A 108 -14.77 6.17 7.00
C SER A 108 -13.58 6.36 6.05
N ASP A 109 -13.72 5.91 4.79
CA ASP A 109 -12.72 6.14 3.76
C ASP A 109 -12.52 7.65 3.56
N MET A 110 -13.57 8.45 3.35
CA MET A 110 -13.44 9.92 3.22
C MET A 110 -12.79 10.59 4.44
N ALA A 111 -13.08 10.13 5.67
CA ALA A 111 -12.41 10.63 6.87
C ALA A 111 -10.90 10.33 6.85
N HIS A 112 -10.49 9.15 6.37
CA HIS A 112 -9.08 8.83 6.12
C HIS A 112 -8.46 9.74 5.06
N LEU A 113 -9.20 10.13 4.01
CA LEU A 113 -8.69 11.06 2.97
C LEU A 113 -8.45 12.44 3.54
N ILE A 114 -9.44 12.97 4.26
CA ILE A 114 -9.32 14.28 4.91
C ILE A 114 -8.17 14.25 5.92
N GLY A 115 -8.09 13.21 6.74
CA GLY A 115 -6.99 13.03 7.69
C GLY A 115 -5.63 13.00 6.99
N TRP A 116 -5.51 12.27 5.87
CA TRP A 116 -4.27 12.18 5.11
C TRP A 116 -3.90 13.54 4.50
N VAL A 117 -4.82 14.21 3.82
CA VAL A 117 -4.60 15.54 3.21
C VAL A 117 -4.20 16.57 4.26
N VAL A 118 -4.89 16.62 5.40
CA VAL A 118 -4.57 17.55 6.49
C VAL A 118 -3.19 17.23 7.08
N SER A 119 -2.92 15.97 7.42
CA SER A 119 -1.62 15.54 7.95
C SER A 119 -0.47 15.80 6.97
N ASP A 120 -0.75 15.74 5.67
CA ASP A 120 0.20 16.05 4.62
C ASP A 120 0.52 17.54 4.51
N ALA A 121 -0.50 18.39 4.64
CA ALA A 121 -0.31 19.83 4.72
C ALA A 121 0.45 20.28 5.98
N VAL A 122 0.24 19.60 7.13
CA VAL A 122 0.89 19.97 8.40
C VAL A 122 2.21 19.23 8.68
N GLY A 123 2.62 18.30 7.82
CA GLY A 123 3.84 17.52 7.99
C GLY A 123 3.81 16.52 9.17
N ASP A 124 2.62 16.11 9.61
CA ASP A 124 2.46 15.20 10.76
C ASP A 124 2.61 13.74 10.35
N VAL A 125 3.83 13.22 10.46
CA VAL A 125 4.18 11.83 10.14
C VAL A 125 3.45 10.82 11.03
N ILE A 126 3.18 11.16 12.29
CA ILE A 126 2.53 10.25 13.24
C ILE A 126 1.10 9.97 12.78
N THR A 127 0.36 11.04 12.46
CA THR A 127 -1.01 10.91 11.93
C THR A 127 -1.01 10.17 10.60
N LYS A 128 -0.06 10.45 9.69
CA LYS A 128 0.06 9.71 8.43
C LYS A 128 0.27 8.21 8.64
N VAL A 129 1.14 7.81 9.57
CA VAL A 129 1.38 6.39 9.88
C VAL A 129 0.14 5.74 10.49
N ASN A 130 -0.56 6.42 11.39
CA ASN A 130 -1.78 5.90 12.00
C ASN A 130 -2.90 5.68 10.96
N ILE A 131 -3.02 6.58 9.98
CA ILE A 131 -3.99 6.44 8.90
C ILE A 131 -3.57 5.30 7.97
N THR A 132 -2.33 5.27 7.50
CA THR A 132 -1.88 4.34 6.44
C THR A 132 -1.60 2.91 6.92
N GLN A 133 -1.36 2.71 8.22
CA GLN A 133 -1.01 1.42 8.81
C GLN A 133 -2.00 0.99 9.92
N PRO A 134 -3.31 0.87 9.62
CA PRO A 134 -4.32 0.63 10.65
C PRO A 134 -4.09 -0.68 11.42
N ASP A 135 -3.63 -1.72 10.73
CA ASP A 135 -3.42 -3.06 11.30
C ASP A 135 -2.03 -3.24 11.96
N MET A 136 -1.17 -2.23 11.91
CA MET A 136 0.17 -2.29 12.51
C MET A 136 0.09 -2.01 14.02
N ASN A 137 0.77 -2.83 14.84
CA ASN A 137 0.82 -2.61 16.29
C ASN A 137 1.62 -1.35 16.65
N ASP A 138 1.43 -0.84 17.87
CA ASP A 138 2.04 0.43 18.30
C ASP A 138 3.58 0.41 18.35
N ALA A 139 4.18 -0.74 18.65
CA ALA A 139 5.64 -0.86 18.69
C ALA A 139 6.23 -0.72 17.27
N ASP A 140 5.64 -1.42 16.30
CA ASP A 140 6.03 -1.36 14.89
C ASP A 140 5.72 0.00 14.28
N LYS A 141 4.61 0.65 14.66
CA LYS A 141 4.30 2.03 14.25
C LYS A 141 5.36 3.01 14.71
N ARG A 142 5.80 2.92 15.98
CA ARG A 142 6.90 3.78 16.48
C ARG A 142 8.19 3.55 15.70
N ARG A 143 8.52 2.30 15.41
CA ARG A 143 9.70 1.95 14.59
C ARG A 143 9.57 2.49 13.17
N LEU A 144 8.39 2.37 12.55
CA LEU A 144 8.12 2.92 11.22
C LEU A 144 8.22 4.45 11.20
N ILE A 145 7.68 5.14 12.20
CA ILE A 145 7.80 6.60 12.32
C ILE A 145 9.28 7.01 12.40
N GLN A 146 10.09 6.31 13.19
CA GLN A 146 11.53 6.57 13.28
C GLN A 146 12.23 6.36 11.94
N TRP A 147 11.94 5.25 11.26
CA TRP A 147 12.49 4.97 9.94
C TRP A 147 12.05 6.01 8.89
N LEU A 148 10.78 6.42 8.87
CA LEU A 148 10.30 7.45 7.95
C LEU A 148 10.93 8.82 8.24
N SER A 149 11.22 9.12 9.50
CA SER A 149 11.81 10.41 9.91
C SER A 149 13.23 10.63 9.37
N SER A 150 13.93 9.57 8.91
CA SER A 150 15.24 9.72 8.25
C SER A 150 15.14 10.17 6.79
N PHE A 151 13.94 10.24 6.22
CA PHE A 151 13.72 10.63 4.82
C PHE A 151 13.18 12.05 4.68
N PRO A 152 13.44 12.72 3.55
CA PRO A 152 12.75 13.95 3.17
C PRO A 152 11.22 13.78 3.08
N PRO A 153 10.41 14.83 3.31
CA PRO A 153 8.94 14.73 3.34
C PRO A 153 8.28 14.17 2.06
N ASP A 154 8.84 14.47 0.89
CA ASP A 154 8.38 13.95 -0.40
C ASP A 154 8.59 12.43 -0.52
N VAL A 155 9.75 11.95 -0.06
CA VAL A 155 10.05 10.51 0.01
C VAL A 155 9.14 9.84 1.04
N GLN A 156 8.93 10.45 2.22
CA GLN A 156 7.99 9.95 3.21
C GLN A 156 6.59 9.78 2.64
N ARG A 157 6.08 10.80 1.93
CA ARG A 157 4.74 10.77 1.29
C ARG A 157 4.62 9.58 0.34
N LYS A 158 5.65 9.33 -0.48
CA LYS A 158 5.66 8.21 -1.42
C LYS A 158 5.76 6.85 -0.72
N LEU A 159 6.61 6.71 0.29
CA LEU A 159 6.71 5.49 1.10
C LEU A 159 5.40 5.16 1.82
N LEU A 160 4.66 6.18 2.27
CA LEU A 160 3.36 6.04 2.91
C LEU A 160 2.22 5.62 1.97
N THR A 161 2.48 5.48 0.66
CA THR A 161 1.53 4.84 -0.27
C THR A 161 1.51 3.32 -0.12
N TYR A 162 2.51 2.75 0.55
CA TYR A 162 2.61 1.32 0.82
C TYR A 162 2.18 0.98 2.25
N ARG A 163 1.65 -0.23 2.41
CA ARG A 163 1.53 -0.89 3.70
C ARG A 163 2.85 -1.57 4.03
N TRP A 164 3.29 -1.45 5.28
CA TRP A 164 4.60 -1.94 5.71
C TRP A 164 4.49 -3.02 6.79
N ARG A 165 5.50 -3.88 6.86
CA ARG A 165 5.63 -4.91 7.91
C ARG A 165 7.10 -5.23 8.19
N TRP A 166 7.40 -5.59 9.44
CA TRP A 166 8.68 -6.19 9.82
C TRP A 166 8.66 -7.72 9.68
N VAL A 167 9.78 -8.28 9.25
CA VAL A 167 10.01 -9.73 9.11
C VAL A 167 11.13 -10.15 10.05
#